data_AF-A0A1I1QVK7-F1
#
_entry.id   AF-A0A1I1QVK7-F1
#
_cell.length_a   1.000
_cell.length_b   1.000
_cell.length_c   1.000
_cell.angle_alpha   90.00
_cell.angle_beta   90.00
_cell.angle_gamma   90.00
#
_symmetry.space_group_name_H-M   'P 1'
#
loop_
_entity.id
_entity.type
_entity.pdbx_description
1 polymer ?
#
loop_
_entity_poly.entity_id
_entity_poly.type
_entity_poly.pdbx_seq_one_letter_code
_entity_poly.pdbx_strand_id
1 'polypeptide(L)'
;MQMKSSALYHLWKRQVFLRNRHQDFDRLLATRRFSSGIYLIGCAGEIVYVGQSWDLVRRSIESLGNHYHRVADTKLPWSIAFAPCSPDEMDELESTAIRTYAPRFNTSLPSIAKSLSRMPEVVGSAAVFQDQKSDCGAFHPENLRRQVDAAAQNSEPPWAVKKTRRKTESKPPRQPEIALEPVEWTEEEAAGLVQAYGVSLSEPLRFKINLCEDGSVITKDGEIIGTWTMDENAHPSFFPDGATEPLIFDVFLGLLCQRVAEWYEAENGQVIG
;
A
#
# COMPACT_ATOMS: atom_id res chain seq x y z
N MET A 1 17.65 4.37 1.67
CA MET A 1 18.06 3.05 2.19
C MET A 1 17.54 2.00 1.21
N GLN A 2 18.38 1.14 0.64
CA GLN A 2 17.95 0.18 -0.39
C GLN A 2 17.17 -0.98 0.24
N MET A 3 15.95 -1.24 -0.22
CA MET A 3 15.24 -2.47 0.15
C MET A 3 15.84 -3.66 -0.60
N LYS A 4 16.15 -4.73 0.12
CA LYS A 4 16.59 -6.01 -0.47
C LYS A 4 15.50 -6.57 -1.39
N SER A 5 15.86 -7.42 -2.35
CA SER A 5 14.91 -8.07 -3.26
C SER A 5 13.74 -8.75 -2.51
N SER A 6 14.01 -9.35 -1.34
CA SER A 6 12.96 -9.92 -0.49
C SER A 6 12.04 -8.85 0.11
N ALA A 7 12.58 -7.73 0.61
CA ALA A 7 11.79 -6.63 1.16
C ALA A 7 10.89 -5.98 0.09
N LEU A 8 11.40 -5.81 -1.13
CA LEU A 8 10.61 -5.35 -2.28
C LEU A 8 9.52 -6.34 -2.69
N TYR A 9 9.80 -7.64 -2.60
CA TYR A 9 8.82 -8.69 -2.84
C TYR A 9 7.70 -8.64 -1.79
N HIS A 10 8.04 -8.58 -0.50
CA HIS A 10 7.05 -8.48 0.58
C HIS A 10 6.23 -7.19 0.49
N LEU A 11 6.87 -6.05 0.21
CA LEU A 11 6.17 -4.78 0.03
C LEU A 11 5.15 -4.85 -1.11
N TRP A 12 5.53 -5.46 -2.25
CA TRP A 12 4.64 -5.67 -3.38
C TRP A 12 3.46 -6.57 -3.02
N LYS A 13 3.73 -7.70 -2.35
CA LYS A 13 2.69 -8.67 -1.94
C LYS A 13 1.70 -8.07 -0.94
N ARG A 14 2.17 -7.21 -0.02
CA ARG A 14 1.31 -6.47 0.93
C ARG A 14 0.27 -5.58 0.26
N GLN A 15 0.51 -5.10 -0.96
CA GLN A 15 -0.45 -4.25 -1.67
C GLN A 15 -1.54 -5.05 -2.42
N VAL A 16 -1.46 -6.39 -2.45
CA VAL A 16 -2.48 -7.28 -3.02
C VAL A 16 -2.80 -6.98 -4.50
N PHE A 17 -1.79 -6.65 -5.32
CA PHE A 17 -2.00 -6.31 -6.74
C PHE A 17 -2.56 -7.45 -7.61
N LEU A 18 -2.40 -8.71 -7.18
CA LEU A 18 -2.74 -9.93 -7.94
C LEU A 18 -2.06 -10.04 -9.33
N ARG A 19 -1.08 -9.17 -9.61
CA ARG A 19 -0.34 -9.07 -10.88
C ARG A 19 1.16 -9.06 -10.61
N ASN A 20 1.93 -9.60 -11.55
CA ASN A 20 3.38 -9.59 -11.48
C ASN A 20 3.92 -8.22 -11.87
N ARG A 21 5.00 -7.81 -11.21
CA ARG A 21 5.68 -6.53 -11.49
C ARG A 21 6.43 -6.60 -12.82
N HIS A 22 6.40 -5.51 -13.57
CA HIS A 22 7.11 -5.40 -14.85
C HIS A 22 8.63 -5.22 -14.63
N GLN A 23 9.45 -5.80 -15.50
CA GLN A 23 10.91 -5.75 -15.38
C GLN A 23 11.47 -4.31 -15.50
N ASP A 24 10.85 -3.46 -16.34
CA ASP A 24 11.27 -2.05 -16.42
C ASP A 24 10.96 -1.28 -15.14
N PHE A 25 9.91 -1.67 -14.39
CA PHE A 25 9.68 -1.10 -13.08
C PHE A 25 10.74 -1.56 -12.08
N ASP A 26 11.16 -2.84 -12.11
CA ASP A 26 12.30 -3.30 -11.31
C ASP A 26 13.58 -2.51 -11.60
N ARG A 27 13.86 -2.22 -12.88
CA ARG A 27 15.01 -1.40 -13.30
C ARG A 27 14.90 0.03 -12.79
N LEU A 28 13.71 0.63 -12.90
CA LEU A 28 13.45 1.98 -12.40
C LEU A 28 13.68 2.06 -10.88
N LEU A 29 13.15 1.10 -10.11
CA LEU A 29 13.33 1.01 -8.65
C LEU A 29 14.80 0.75 -8.24
N ALA A 30 15.58 0.05 -9.08
CA ALA A 30 16.99 -0.23 -8.83
C ALA A 30 17.92 0.96 -9.13
N THR A 31 17.39 2.07 -9.67
CA THR A 31 18.20 3.23 -10.04
C THR A 31 18.73 3.94 -8.79
N ARG A 32 20.04 3.80 -8.55
CA ARG A 32 20.72 4.17 -7.29
C ARG A 32 20.77 5.67 -6.96
N ARG A 33 20.27 6.54 -7.83
CA ARG A 33 20.45 7.99 -7.68
C ARG A 33 19.38 8.66 -6.82
N PHE A 34 18.32 7.95 -6.40
CA PHE A 34 17.08 8.60 -5.99
C PHE A 34 16.53 8.02 -4.67
N SER A 35 16.91 8.62 -3.54
CA SER A 35 16.24 8.34 -2.26
C SER A 35 14.95 9.15 -2.11
N SER A 36 15.00 10.43 -2.48
CA SER A 36 13.91 11.39 -2.31
C SER A 36 13.49 12.06 -3.62
N GLY A 37 12.27 12.59 -3.63
CA GLY A 37 11.76 13.42 -4.73
C GLY A 37 10.27 13.20 -4.96
N ILE A 38 9.87 13.37 -6.23
CA ILE A 38 8.49 13.24 -6.69
C ILE A 38 8.29 11.93 -7.45
N TYR A 39 7.12 11.32 -7.28
CA TYR A 39 6.64 10.22 -8.11
C TYR A 39 5.26 10.53 -8.67
N LEU A 40 5.01 10.06 -9.89
CA LEU A 40 3.74 10.23 -10.58
C LEU A 40 3.22 8.85 -10.97
N ILE A 41 1.93 8.60 -10.70
CA ILE A 41 1.26 7.34 -11.04
C ILE A 41 0.34 7.60 -12.21
N GLY A 42 0.57 6.87 -13.30
CA GLY A 42 -0.25 6.87 -14.50
C GLY A 42 -1.19 5.66 -14.55
N CYS A 43 -2.40 5.88 -15.06
CA CYS A 43 -3.36 4.81 -15.37
C CYS A 43 -4.16 5.21 -16.61
N ALA A 44 -4.25 4.29 -17.59
CA ALA A 44 -5.08 4.46 -18.79
C ALA A 44 -4.87 5.80 -19.54
N GLY A 45 -3.63 6.24 -19.68
CA GLY A 45 -3.29 7.46 -20.43
C GLY A 45 -3.29 8.74 -19.61
N GLU A 46 -3.56 8.69 -18.31
CA GLU A 46 -3.64 9.88 -17.46
C GLU A 46 -2.78 9.75 -16.21
N ILE A 47 -2.20 10.86 -15.75
CA ILE A 47 -1.60 10.94 -14.41
C ILE A 47 -2.76 11.00 -13.40
N VAL A 48 -2.89 9.96 -12.57
CA VAL A 48 -3.98 9.82 -11.61
C VAL A 48 -3.58 10.20 -10.19
N TYR A 49 -2.28 10.22 -9.88
CA TYR A 49 -1.76 10.66 -8.61
C TYR A 49 -0.34 11.21 -8.73
N VAL A 50 -0.03 12.24 -7.94
CA VAL A 50 1.31 12.79 -7.73
C VAL A 50 1.60 12.79 -6.23
N GLY A 51 2.80 12.36 -5.85
CA GLY A 51 3.23 12.41 -4.47
C GLY A 51 4.71 12.69 -4.31
N GLN A 52 5.09 13.15 -3.14
CA GLN A 52 6.49 13.33 -2.73
C GLN A 52 6.91 12.28 -1.69
N SER A 53 8.21 11.97 -1.61
CA SER A 53 8.74 11.12 -0.53
C SER A 53 10.25 11.26 -0.31
N TRP A 54 10.68 10.93 0.90
CA TRP A 54 12.08 10.69 1.28
C TRP A 54 12.54 9.24 1.01
N ASP A 55 11.60 8.37 0.66
CA ASP A 55 11.81 6.99 0.22
C ASP A 55 10.89 6.71 -0.99
N LEU A 56 11.35 7.14 -2.17
CA LEU A 56 10.60 7.01 -3.42
C LEU A 56 10.21 5.56 -3.72
N VAL A 57 11.09 4.60 -3.43
CA VAL A 57 10.85 3.18 -3.72
C VAL A 57 9.69 2.67 -2.88
N ARG A 58 9.75 2.83 -1.56
CA ARG A 58 8.71 2.31 -0.67
C ARG A 58 7.40 3.05 -0.85
N ARG A 59 7.42 4.39 -0.77
CA ARG A 59 6.20 5.19 -0.69
C ARG A 59 5.40 5.16 -1.98
N SER A 60 6.08 5.05 -3.12
CA SER A 60 5.39 4.97 -4.41
C SER A 60 4.65 3.65 -4.60
N ILE A 61 5.19 2.52 -4.13
CA ILE A 61 4.50 1.22 -4.16
C ILE A 61 3.29 1.23 -3.22
N GLU A 62 3.43 1.77 -2.00
CA GLU A 62 2.32 1.92 -1.06
C GLU A 62 1.19 2.79 -1.64
N SER A 63 1.55 3.91 -2.27
CA SER A 63 0.56 4.81 -2.87
C SER A 63 -0.09 4.19 -4.09
N LEU A 64 0.68 3.47 -4.92
CA LEU A 64 0.15 2.67 -6.02
C LEU A 64 -0.87 1.65 -5.51
N GLY A 65 -0.58 0.89 -4.45
CA GLY A 65 -1.53 -0.04 -3.83
C GLY A 65 -2.83 0.64 -3.41
N ASN A 66 -2.71 1.77 -2.70
CA ASN A 66 -3.85 2.54 -2.23
C ASN A 66 -4.75 3.08 -3.36
N HIS A 67 -4.18 3.42 -4.51
CA HIS A 67 -4.93 3.97 -5.65
C HIS A 67 -5.39 2.92 -6.65
N TYR A 68 -4.64 1.84 -6.81
CA TYR A 68 -4.93 0.74 -7.73
C TYR A 68 -6.33 0.16 -7.48
N HIS A 69 -6.63 -0.16 -6.22
CA HIS A 69 -7.93 -0.75 -5.83
C HIS A 69 -9.11 0.22 -5.88
N ARG A 70 -8.84 1.52 -6.08
CA ARG A 70 -9.88 2.54 -6.21
C ARG A 70 -10.34 2.74 -7.66
N VAL A 71 -9.68 2.07 -8.61
CA VAL A 71 -10.06 2.07 -10.02
C VAL A 71 -10.92 0.83 -10.29
N ALA A 72 -12.09 1.04 -10.89
CA ALA A 72 -13.05 -0.03 -11.13
C ALA A 72 -12.48 -1.15 -12.02
N ASP A 73 -11.71 -0.79 -13.05
CA ASP A 73 -11.01 -1.74 -13.90
C ASP A 73 -9.50 -1.77 -13.57
N THR A 74 -9.10 -2.76 -12.79
CA THR A 74 -7.71 -2.97 -12.41
C THR A 74 -6.86 -3.57 -13.54
N LYS A 75 -7.47 -4.01 -14.66
CA LYS A 75 -6.76 -4.53 -15.85
C LYS A 75 -6.23 -3.43 -16.75
N LEU A 76 -6.63 -2.18 -16.53
CA LEU A 76 -6.08 -1.02 -17.24
C LEU A 76 -4.54 -1.01 -17.14
N PRO A 77 -3.86 -0.41 -18.13
CA PRO A 77 -2.41 -0.26 -18.07
C PRO A 77 -2.05 0.82 -17.05
N TRP A 78 -0.99 0.55 -16.29
CA TRP A 78 -0.44 1.41 -15.26
C TRP A 78 1.03 1.70 -15.55
N SER A 79 1.43 2.92 -15.23
CA SER A 79 2.82 3.36 -15.31
C SER A 79 3.16 4.19 -14.09
N ILE A 80 4.46 4.33 -13.86
CA ILE A 80 4.98 5.17 -12.79
C ILE A 80 6.21 5.91 -13.29
N ALA A 81 6.35 7.17 -12.90
CA ALA A 81 7.48 8.01 -13.22
C ALA A 81 8.12 8.56 -11.96
N PHE A 82 9.45 8.71 -11.98
CA PHE A 82 10.22 9.33 -10.90
C PHE A 82 10.87 10.63 -11.38
N ALA A 83 10.72 11.66 -10.56
CA ALA A 83 11.36 12.96 -10.70
C ALA A 83 12.08 13.31 -9.39
N PRO A 84 13.30 12.79 -9.22
CA PRO A 84 14.13 12.98 -8.05
C PRO A 84 14.56 14.44 -7.93
N CYS A 85 14.50 14.99 -6.72
CA CYS A 85 14.83 16.38 -6.46
C CYS A 85 15.36 16.56 -5.04
N SER A 86 15.91 17.75 -4.76
CA SER A 86 16.32 18.08 -3.41
C SER A 86 15.08 18.23 -2.51
N PRO A 87 15.19 17.95 -1.20
CA PRO A 87 14.06 18.06 -0.29
C PRO A 87 13.43 19.44 -0.20
N ASP A 88 14.25 20.49 -0.34
CA ASP A 88 13.81 21.89 -0.28
C ASP A 88 12.88 22.26 -1.45
N GLU A 89 12.90 21.47 -2.52
CA GLU A 89 12.12 21.69 -3.74
C GLU A 89 10.87 20.79 -3.82
N MET A 90 10.77 19.75 -3.00
CA MET A 90 9.74 18.72 -3.15
C MET A 90 8.33 19.31 -3.01
N ASP A 91 8.10 20.19 -2.03
CA ASP A 91 6.81 20.84 -1.84
C ASP A 91 6.37 21.70 -3.04
N GLU A 92 7.34 22.38 -3.66
CA GLU A 92 7.12 23.27 -4.82
C GLU A 92 6.77 22.46 -6.06
N LEU A 93 7.57 21.43 -6.34
CA LEU A 93 7.43 20.57 -7.51
C LEU A 93 6.17 19.69 -7.41
N GLU A 94 5.85 19.17 -6.22
CA GLU A 94 4.60 18.44 -5.96
C GLU A 94 3.39 19.34 -6.20
N SER A 95 3.37 20.52 -5.56
CA SER A 95 2.25 21.46 -5.68
C SER A 95 2.04 21.92 -7.12
N THR A 96 3.13 22.20 -7.84
CA THR A 96 3.09 22.60 -9.25
C THR A 96 2.52 21.46 -10.11
N ALA A 97 3.02 20.23 -9.98
CA ALA A 97 2.53 19.10 -10.76
C ALA A 97 1.06 18.78 -10.49
N ILE A 98 0.61 18.85 -9.22
CA ILE A 98 -0.80 18.64 -8.86
C ILE A 98 -1.68 19.70 -9.53
N ARG A 99 -1.29 20.98 -9.48
CA ARG A 99 -2.05 22.07 -10.11
C ARG A 99 -2.11 21.94 -11.63
N THR A 100 -0.99 21.56 -12.24
CA THR A 100 -0.85 21.44 -13.70
C THR A 100 -1.67 20.29 -14.26
N TYR A 101 -1.68 19.12 -13.60
CA TYR A 101 -2.32 17.91 -14.13
C TYR A 101 -3.70 17.60 -13.55
N ALA A 102 -4.08 18.25 -12.44
CA ALA A 102 -5.29 17.94 -11.68
C ALA A 102 -5.58 16.44 -11.45
N PRO A 103 -4.63 15.65 -10.93
CA PRO A 103 -4.81 14.20 -10.82
C PRO A 103 -5.99 13.84 -9.91
N ARG A 104 -6.86 12.93 -10.35
CA ARG A 104 -8.12 12.60 -9.68
C ARG A 104 -7.99 12.17 -8.21
N PHE A 105 -6.85 11.60 -7.82
CA PHE A 105 -6.64 11.12 -6.45
C PHE A 105 -5.96 12.13 -5.53
N ASN A 106 -5.49 13.26 -6.04
CA ASN A 106 -4.95 14.36 -5.24
C ASN A 106 -6.10 15.25 -4.73
N THR A 107 -6.66 14.91 -3.57
CA THR A 107 -7.82 15.63 -3.00
C THR A 107 -7.44 16.76 -2.04
N SER A 108 -6.16 16.91 -1.69
CA SER A 108 -5.69 17.99 -0.81
C SER A 108 -5.35 19.23 -1.63
N LEU A 109 -5.75 20.41 -1.14
CA LEU A 109 -5.49 21.69 -1.82
C LEU A 109 -3.97 21.93 -1.94
N PRO A 110 -3.41 22.00 -3.16
CA PRO A 110 -2.00 22.32 -3.34
C PRO A 110 -1.73 23.78 -2.97
N SER A 111 -0.56 24.05 -2.38
CA SER A 111 -0.21 25.39 -1.94
C SER A 111 0.09 26.31 -3.13
N ILE A 112 -0.72 27.35 -3.31
CA ILE A 112 -0.48 28.40 -4.31
C ILE A 112 0.86 29.09 -4.05
N ALA A 113 1.13 29.45 -2.79
CA ALA A 113 2.34 30.16 -2.38
C ALA A 113 3.63 29.36 -2.61
N LYS A 114 3.52 28.03 -2.73
CA LYS A 114 4.67 27.14 -2.99
C LYS A 114 4.82 26.78 -4.47
N SER A 115 3.88 27.13 -5.35
CA SER A 115 3.95 26.74 -6.76
C SER A 115 4.66 27.82 -7.58
N LEU A 116 5.96 27.67 -7.83
CA LEU A 116 6.74 28.61 -8.66
C LEU A 116 6.71 28.23 -10.16
N SER A 117 5.77 27.37 -10.57
CA SER A 117 5.56 26.93 -11.96
C SER A 117 6.72 26.12 -12.56
N ARG A 118 7.63 25.59 -11.73
CA ARG A 118 8.64 24.65 -12.18
C ARG A 118 8.08 23.23 -12.15
N MET A 119 8.12 22.56 -13.29
CA MET A 119 7.69 21.17 -13.40
C MET A 119 8.80 20.21 -12.92
N PRO A 120 8.44 19.12 -12.23
CA PRO A 120 9.41 18.09 -11.85
C PRO A 120 10.03 17.44 -13.10
N GLU A 121 11.35 17.30 -13.12
CA GLU A 121 12.08 16.65 -14.21
C GLU A 121 12.00 15.13 -14.07
N VAL A 122 11.23 14.47 -14.93
CA VAL A 122 11.11 13.02 -14.93
C VAL A 122 12.38 12.40 -15.50
N VAL A 123 13.09 11.64 -14.67
CA VAL A 123 14.34 10.95 -15.06
C VAL A 123 14.07 9.57 -15.66
N GLY A 124 12.89 9.01 -15.40
CA GLY A 124 12.45 7.76 -16.00
C GLY A 124 11.01 7.45 -15.68
N SER A 125 10.39 6.66 -16.55
CA SER A 125 9.07 6.06 -16.33
C SER A 125 9.06 4.61 -16.77
N ALA A 126 8.15 3.82 -16.20
CA ALA A 126 8.02 2.40 -16.51
C ALA A 126 6.58 1.93 -16.41
N ALA A 127 6.23 0.95 -17.24
CA ALA A 127 5.07 0.10 -17.05
C ALA A 127 5.15 -0.61 -15.69
N VAL A 128 4.04 -0.71 -14.96
CA VAL A 128 4.02 -1.28 -13.59
C VAL A 128 3.83 -2.80 -13.61
N PHE A 129 2.95 -3.33 -14.45
CA PHE A 129 2.57 -4.75 -14.46
C PHE A 129 3.07 -5.47 -15.72
N GLN A 130 3.48 -6.73 -15.55
CA GLN A 130 4.09 -7.55 -16.60
C GLN A 130 3.11 -7.95 -17.72
N ASP A 131 1.83 -8.13 -17.37
CA ASP A 131 0.77 -8.62 -18.26
C ASP A 131 0.12 -7.51 -19.11
N GLN A 132 0.62 -6.28 -19.04
CA GLN A 132 0.11 -5.14 -19.80
C GLN A 132 0.47 -5.30 -21.28
N LYS A 133 -0.54 -5.37 -22.15
CA LYS A 133 -0.35 -5.54 -23.61
C LYS A 133 0.13 -4.27 -24.32
N SER A 134 -0.13 -3.11 -23.73
CA SER A 134 0.21 -1.81 -24.30
C SER A 134 0.83 -0.92 -23.23
N ASP A 135 1.58 0.09 -23.69
CA ASP A 135 2.01 1.15 -22.80
C ASP A 135 0.79 1.86 -22.16
N CYS A 136 0.98 2.37 -20.95
CA CYS A 136 -0.02 3.16 -20.25
C CYS A 136 -0.31 4.48 -20.96
N GLY A 137 0.67 5.07 -21.65
CA GLY A 137 0.51 6.33 -22.39
C GLY A 137 0.42 7.58 -21.51
N ALA A 138 0.34 7.45 -20.17
CA ALA A 138 0.16 8.59 -19.26
C ALA A 138 1.29 9.63 -19.33
N PHE A 139 2.49 9.21 -19.72
CA PHE A 139 3.66 10.08 -19.85
C PHE A 139 3.98 10.45 -21.31
N HIS A 140 3.09 10.11 -22.24
CA HIS A 140 3.23 10.55 -23.61
C HIS A 140 2.93 12.05 -23.75
N PRO A 141 3.70 12.81 -24.55
CA PRO A 141 3.52 14.26 -24.70
C PRO A 141 2.10 14.68 -25.09
N GLU A 142 1.42 13.92 -25.95
CA GLU A 142 0.06 14.22 -26.39
C GLU A 142 -0.98 14.08 -25.27
N ASN A 143 -0.82 13.07 -24.41
CA ASN A 143 -1.72 12.83 -23.29
C ASN A 143 -1.45 13.80 -22.14
N LEU A 144 -0.18 14.10 -21.87
CA LEU A 144 0.20 15.15 -20.92
C LEU A 144 -0.41 16.49 -21.33
N ARG A 145 -0.29 16.89 -22.61
CA ARG A 145 -0.89 18.14 -23.10
C ARG A 145 -2.40 18.13 -22.96
N ARG A 146 -3.06 17.03 -23.36
CA ARG A 146 -4.51 16.89 -23.22
C ARG A 146 -4.96 17.03 -21.76
N GLN A 147 -4.22 16.42 -20.83
CA GLN A 147 -4.54 16.49 -19.40
C GLN A 147 -4.33 17.92 -18.85
N VAL A 148 -3.28 18.62 -19.28
CA VAL A 148 -3.06 20.03 -18.92
C VAL A 148 -4.19 20.92 -19.44
N ASP A 149 -4.59 20.74 -20.71
CA ASP A 149 -5.69 21.50 -21.32
C ASP A 149 -7.01 21.24 -20.58
N ALA A 150 -7.29 19.98 -20.22
CA ALA A 150 -8.47 19.60 -19.45
C ALA A 150 -8.44 20.17 -18.01
N ALA A 151 -7.28 20.12 -17.35
CA ALA A 151 -7.09 20.67 -16.00
C ALA A 151 -7.30 22.19 -15.98
N ALA A 152 -6.80 22.91 -16.99
CA ALA A 152 -6.98 24.35 -17.12
C ALA A 152 -8.46 24.77 -17.31
N GLN A 153 -9.25 23.90 -17.96
CA GLN A 153 -10.69 24.11 -18.18
C GLN A 153 -11.56 23.60 -17.01
N ASN A 154 -10.97 22.86 -16.06
CA ASN A 154 -11.71 22.27 -14.95
C ASN A 154 -11.98 23.30 -13.84
N SER A 155 -13.23 23.75 -13.74
CA SER A 155 -13.70 24.64 -12.66
C SER A 155 -13.82 23.95 -11.30
N GLU A 156 -13.83 22.61 -11.27
CA GLU A 156 -14.01 21.79 -10.08
C GLU A 156 -12.91 20.72 -9.95
N PRO A 157 -11.63 21.11 -9.75
CA PRO A 157 -10.56 20.15 -9.56
C PRO A 157 -10.80 19.29 -8.31
N PRO A 158 -10.16 18.11 -8.20
CA PRO A 158 -10.43 17.16 -7.11
C PRO A 158 -10.25 17.72 -5.68
N TRP A 159 -9.44 18.76 -5.53
CA TRP A 159 -9.22 19.48 -4.27
C TRP A 159 -10.17 20.67 -4.04
N ALA A 160 -10.95 21.09 -5.03
CA ALA A 160 -11.96 22.16 -4.90
C ALA A 160 -13.25 21.67 -4.23
N VAL A 161 -13.46 20.35 -4.15
CA VAL A 161 -14.56 19.76 -3.41
C VAL A 161 -14.40 20.13 -1.94
N LYS A 162 -15.14 21.14 -1.48
CA LYS A 162 -15.34 21.45 -0.06
C LYS A 162 -16.05 20.26 0.57
N LYS A 163 -15.33 19.20 0.92
CA LYS A 163 -15.83 18.25 1.92
C LYS A 163 -16.10 19.10 3.16
N THR A 164 -17.37 19.21 3.53
CA THR A 164 -17.80 19.80 4.79
C THR A 164 -16.99 19.12 5.87
N ARG A 165 -15.96 19.81 6.34
CA ARG A 165 -15.08 19.30 7.38
C ARG A 165 -16.00 19.15 8.58
N ARG A 166 -16.40 17.93 8.94
CA ARG A 166 -16.84 17.68 10.31
C ARG A 166 -15.71 18.27 11.15
N LYS A 167 -16.04 19.27 11.95
CA LYS A 167 -15.10 20.00 12.79
C LYS A 167 -14.53 18.97 13.77
N THR A 168 -13.47 18.27 13.37
CA THR A 168 -12.66 17.53 14.32
C THR A 168 -12.10 18.60 15.24
N GLU A 169 -12.52 18.54 16.49
CA GLU A 169 -12.01 19.42 17.52
C GLU A 169 -10.49 19.42 17.48
N SER A 170 -9.90 20.59 17.67
CA SER A 170 -8.46 20.78 17.72
C SER A 170 -7.86 19.74 18.65
N LYS A 171 -7.03 18.87 18.11
CA LYS A 171 -6.22 17.94 18.89
C LYS A 171 -5.46 18.78 19.92
N PRO A 172 -5.60 18.53 21.23
CA PRO A 172 -4.86 19.29 22.24
C PRO A 172 -3.35 19.19 21.95
N PRO A 173 -2.55 20.19 22.36
CA PRO A 173 -1.12 20.16 22.18
C PRO A 173 -0.56 18.85 22.71
N ARG A 174 0.38 18.25 21.96
CA ARG A 174 1.06 17.00 22.34
C ARG A 174 1.55 17.16 23.78
N GLN A 175 0.92 16.42 24.68
CA GLN A 175 1.44 16.25 26.03
C GLN A 175 2.81 15.57 25.92
N PRO A 176 3.76 15.88 26.82
CA PRO A 176 5.02 15.14 26.87
C PRO A 176 4.70 13.65 26.96
N GLU A 177 5.49 12.87 26.24
CA GLU A 177 5.38 11.42 26.11
C GLU A 177 5.16 10.79 27.49
N ILE A 178 3.88 10.51 27.80
CA ILE A 178 3.54 9.66 28.93
C ILE A 178 4.01 8.29 28.47
N ALA A 179 4.96 7.71 29.20
CA ALA A 179 5.31 6.30 29.04
C ALA A 179 4.00 5.53 29.13
N LEU A 180 3.53 5.01 27.98
CA LEU A 180 2.34 4.20 27.91
C LEU A 180 2.64 2.96 28.74
N GLU A 181 1.99 2.86 29.91
CA GLU A 181 1.86 1.55 30.52
C GLU A 181 1.03 0.68 29.56
N PRO A 182 1.41 -0.59 29.33
CA PRO A 182 0.67 -1.47 28.44
C PRO A 182 -0.79 -1.49 28.85
N VAL A 183 -1.70 -1.25 27.90
CA VAL A 183 -3.11 -1.47 28.17
C VAL A 183 -3.30 -2.97 28.05
N GLU A 184 -3.50 -3.66 29.16
CA GLU A 184 -3.89 -5.07 29.11
C GLU A 184 -5.34 -5.15 28.59
N TRP A 185 -5.51 -5.67 27.37
CA TRP A 185 -6.83 -5.97 26.84
C TRP A 185 -7.36 -7.21 27.53
N THR A 186 -8.66 -7.23 27.78
CA THR A 186 -9.32 -8.40 28.36
C THR A 186 -9.38 -9.55 27.33
N GLU A 187 -9.42 -10.81 27.80
CA GLU A 187 -9.58 -11.98 26.92
C GLU A 187 -10.83 -11.86 26.01
N GLU A 188 -11.87 -11.18 26.49
CA GLU A 188 -13.13 -10.93 25.78
C GLU A 188 -12.95 -9.99 24.58
N GLU A 189 -12.11 -8.96 24.70
CA GLU A 189 -11.82 -8.03 23.60
C GLU A 189 -10.91 -8.66 22.54
N ALA A 190 -9.95 -9.49 22.97
CA ALA A 190 -9.10 -10.28 22.06
C ALA A 190 -9.94 -11.29 21.26
N ALA A 191 -10.90 -11.97 21.92
CA ALA A 191 -11.83 -12.89 21.26
C ALA A 191 -12.72 -12.16 20.23
N GLY A 192 -13.14 -10.93 20.53
CA GLY A 192 -13.91 -10.11 19.58
C GLY A 192 -13.15 -9.78 18.29
N LEU A 193 -11.84 -9.54 18.38
CA LEU A 193 -10.99 -9.31 17.20
C LEU A 193 -10.80 -10.59 16.38
N VAL A 194 -10.56 -11.73 17.05
CA VAL A 194 -10.47 -13.04 16.38
C VAL A 194 -11.75 -13.35 15.61
N GLN A 195 -12.91 -13.13 16.22
CA GLN A 195 -14.20 -13.34 15.57
C GLN A 195 -14.39 -12.40 14.36
N ALA A 196 -13.97 -11.13 14.46
CA ALA A 196 -14.15 -10.16 13.38
C ALA A 196 -13.28 -10.42 12.14
N TYR A 197 -12.11 -11.03 12.31
CA TYR A 197 -11.12 -11.22 11.23
C TYR A 197 -10.93 -12.68 10.81
N GLY A 198 -11.42 -13.63 11.59
CA GLY A 198 -11.34 -15.05 11.28
C GLY A 198 -12.25 -15.45 10.12
N VAL A 199 -11.92 -16.56 9.46
CA VAL A 199 -12.78 -17.18 8.46
C VAL A 199 -13.85 -18.03 9.14
N SER A 200 -15.06 -18.06 8.57
CA SER A 200 -16.11 -18.91 9.10
C SER A 200 -15.88 -20.37 8.72
N LEU A 201 -16.03 -21.26 9.70
CA LEU A 201 -16.00 -22.72 9.50
C LEU A 201 -17.21 -23.24 8.70
N SER A 202 -18.23 -22.41 8.52
CA SER A 202 -19.40 -22.72 7.68
C SER A 202 -19.13 -22.57 6.18
N GLU A 203 -18.01 -21.93 5.80
CA GLU A 203 -17.58 -21.76 4.42
C GLU A 203 -16.44 -22.75 4.04
N PRO A 204 -16.27 -23.08 2.75
CA PRO A 204 -15.15 -23.90 2.31
C PRO A 204 -13.79 -23.28 2.68
N LEU A 205 -12.88 -24.07 3.23
CA LEU A 205 -11.51 -23.67 3.54
C LEU A 205 -10.75 -23.30 2.25
N ARG A 206 -10.43 -22.02 2.08
CA ARG A 206 -9.93 -21.48 0.81
C ARG A 206 -8.42 -21.37 0.75
N PHE A 207 -7.79 -21.24 1.92
CA PHE A 207 -6.37 -20.94 2.04
C PHE A 207 -5.61 -22.17 2.52
N LYS A 208 -4.30 -22.23 2.23
CA LYS A 208 -3.39 -23.24 2.76
C LYS A 208 -3.52 -23.36 4.29
N ILE A 209 -3.55 -22.19 4.95
CA ILE A 209 -3.78 -22.01 6.37
C ILE A 209 -4.95 -21.04 6.57
N ASN A 210 -5.94 -21.46 7.35
CA ASN A 210 -7.18 -20.74 7.62
C ASN A 210 -7.21 -20.39 9.11
N LEU A 211 -7.21 -19.08 9.40
CA LEU A 211 -7.37 -18.54 10.75
C LEU A 211 -8.86 -18.38 11.01
N CYS A 212 -9.45 -19.21 11.84
CA CYS A 212 -10.90 -19.33 12.00
C CYS A 212 -11.44 -18.39 13.07
N GLU A 213 -12.72 -18.03 12.96
CA GLU A 213 -13.41 -17.09 13.87
C GLU A 213 -13.52 -17.60 15.32
N ASP A 214 -13.36 -18.90 15.53
CA ASP A 214 -13.30 -19.54 16.85
C ASP A 214 -11.89 -19.55 17.46
N GLY A 215 -10.91 -18.98 16.76
CA GLY A 215 -9.49 -18.96 17.19
C GLY A 215 -8.69 -20.17 16.73
N SER A 216 -9.30 -21.13 16.02
CA SER A 216 -8.59 -22.30 15.48
C SER A 216 -7.76 -21.95 14.24
N VAL A 217 -6.63 -22.63 14.06
CA VAL A 217 -5.83 -22.56 12.83
C VAL A 217 -5.87 -23.90 12.13
N ILE A 218 -6.44 -23.89 10.92
CA ILE A 218 -6.78 -25.12 10.20
C ILE A 218 -6.12 -25.13 8.81
N THR A 219 -5.49 -26.23 8.44
CA THR A 219 -5.01 -26.44 7.07
C THR A 219 -6.18 -26.51 6.10
N LYS A 220 -5.92 -26.33 4.81
CA LYS A 220 -6.96 -26.50 3.77
C LYS A 220 -7.61 -27.89 3.80
N ASP A 221 -6.86 -28.90 4.22
CA ASP A 221 -7.28 -30.30 4.29
C ASP A 221 -8.11 -30.61 5.56
N GLY A 222 -8.33 -29.60 6.42
CA GLY A 222 -9.18 -29.71 7.60
C GLY A 222 -8.45 -30.11 8.88
N GLU A 223 -7.12 -30.14 8.88
CA GLU A 223 -6.32 -30.46 10.06
C GLU A 223 -6.14 -29.22 10.95
N ILE A 224 -6.48 -29.34 12.23
CA ILE A 224 -6.22 -28.29 13.22
C ILE A 224 -4.77 -28.41 13.67
N ILE A 225 -4.01 -27.32 13.53
CA ILE A 225 -2.56 -27.30 13.80
C ILE A 225 -2.17 -26.34 14.92
N GLY A 226 -3.15 -25.66 15.50
CA GLY A 226 -2.96 -24.73 16.61
C GLY A 226 -4.06 -23.69 16.72
N THR A 227 -3.78 -22.63 17.46
CA THR A 227 -4.69 -21.50 17.69
C THR A 227 -4.02 -20.18 17.33
N TRP A 228 -4.84 -19.13 17.18
CA TRP A 228 -4.36 -17.79 16.92
C TRP A 228 -5.10 -16.75 17.74
N THR A 229 -4.42 -15.65 18.05
CA THR A 229 -4.97 -14.52 18.81
C THR A 229 -4.54 -13.20 18.19
N MET A 230 -5.15 -12.09 18.61
CA MET A 230 -4.70 -10.74 18.28
C MET A 230 -4.35 -9.96 19.55
N ASP A 231 -3.28 -9.18 19.47
CA ASP A 231 -2.89 -8.26 20.54
C ASP A 231 -3.67 -6.93 20.49
N GLU A 232 -3.36 -6.04 21.44
CA GLU A 232 -3.92 -4.69 21.56
C GLU A 232 -3.77 -3.79 20.33
N ASN A 233 -2.84 -4.13 19.44
CA ASN A 233 -2.54 -3.40 18.22
C ASN A 233 -3.08 -4.14 16.97
N ALA A 234 -3.95 -5.13 17.17
CA ALA A 234 -4.50 -6.02 16.14
C ALA A 234 -3.43 -6.81 15.37
N HIS A 235 -2.32 -7.14 16.03
CA HIS A 235 -1.30 -7.99 15.44
C HIS A 235 -1.59 -9.47 15.75
N PRO A 236 -1.68 -10.32 14.72
CA PRO A 236 -1.99 -11.73 14.92
C PRO A 236 -0.77 -12.56 15.33
N SER A 237 -0.99 -13.51 16.23
CA SER A 237 -0.01 -14.47 16.70
C SER A 237 -0.53 -15.90 16.55
N PHE A 238 0.35 -16.83 16.19
CA PHE A 238 0.05 -18.26 16.07
C PHE A 238 0.73 -19.06 17.18
N PHE A 239 -0.05 -19.98 17.76
CA PHE A 239 0.34 -20.91 18.80
C PHE A 239 0.15 -22.32 18.25
N PRO A 240 1.22 -23.12 18.11
CA PRO A 240 1.09 -24.54 17.77
C PRO A 240 0.18 -25.28 18.76
N ASP A 241 -0.41 -26.39 18.33
CA ASP A 241 -1.30 -27.16 19.21
C ASP A 241 -0.60 -27.52 20.56
N GLY A 242 -1.28 -27.24 21.66
CA GLY A 242 -0.76 -27.42 23.02
C GLY A 242 0.29 -26.39 23.49
N ALA A 243 0.66 -25.39 22.68
CA ALA A 243 1.62 -24.36 23.07
C ALA A 243 0.96 -23.20 23.83
N THR A 244 1.65 -22.68 24.85
CA THR A 244 1.21 -21.52 25.65
C THR A 244 1.84 -20.20 25.21
N GLU A 245 2.89 -20.25 24.38
CA GLU A 245 3.59 -19.09 23.84
C GLU A 245 3.50 -19.04 22.32
N PRO A 246 3.46 -17.84 21.71
CA PRO A 246 3.31 -17.72 20.27
C PRO A 246 4.62 -18.13 19.58
N LEU A 247 4.52 -19.07 18.64
CA LEU A 247 5.66 -19.48 17.82
C LEU A 247 5.92 -18.46 16.71
N ILE A 248 4.85 -17.93 16.11
CA ILE A 248 4.94 -17.03 14.96
C ILE A 248 4.08 -15.80 15.22
N PHE A 249 4.69 -14.64 15.07
CA PHE A 249 4.04 -13.35 15.14
C PHE A 249 4.23 -12.62 13.82
N ASP A 250 3.17 -11.96 13.35
CA ASP A 250 3.28 -10.98 12.27
C ASP A 250 2.26 -9.86 12.49
N VAL A 251 2.52 -8.69 11.90
CA VAL A 251 1.58 -7.56 11.95
C VAL A 251 0.46 -7.70 10.92
N PHE A 252 0.54 -8.68 10.02
CA PHE A 252 -0.47 -8.95 8.98
C PHE A 252 -0.91 -10.42 8.96
N LEU A 253 -2.24 -10.66 8.98
CA LEU A 253 -2.84 -12.00 8.92
C LEU A 253 -2.34 -12.85 7.76
N GLY A 254 -2.29 -12.27 6.55
CA GLY A 254 -1.84 -13.02 5.37
C GLY A 254 -0.37 -13.46 5.45
N LEU A 255 0.49 -12.68 6.11
CA LEU A 255 1.88 -13.06 6.33
C LEU A 255 2.00 -14.09 7.47
N LEU A 256 1.17 -13.98 8.51
CA LEU A 256 1.07 -15.00 9.53
C LEU A 256 0.70 -16.35 8.90
N CYS A 257 -0.39 -16.43 8.12
CA CYS A 257 -0.81 -17.65 7.41
C CYS A 257 0.31 -18.25 6.56
N GLN A 258 1.05 -17.40 5.83
CA GLN A 258 2.17 -17.87 4.99
C GLN A 258 3.28 -18.49 5.85
N ARG A 259 3.68 -17.83 6.93
CA ARG A 259 4.76 -18.31 7.80
C ARG A 259 4.37 -19.57 8.55
N VAL A 260 3.10 -19.68 8.96
CA VAL A 260 2.54 -20.91 9.52
C VAL A 260 2.59 -22.05 8.51
N ALA A 261 2.25 -21.79 7.23
CA ALA A 261 2.35 -22.78 6.17
C ALA A 261 3.79 -23.27 5.99
N GLU A 262 4.75 -22.34 5.87
CA GLU A 262 6.18 -22.67 5.69
C GLU A 262 6.73 -23.48 6.87
N TRP A 263 6.35 -23.11 8.10
CA TRP A 263 6.72 -23.85 9.30
C TRP A 263 6.13 -25.27 9.30
N TYR A 264 4.83 -25.40 9.05
CA TYR A 264 4.14 -26.69 9.07
C TYR A 264 4.65 -27.64 7.97
N GLU A 265 4.89 -27.14 6.76
CA GLU A 265 5.48 -27.93 5.66
C GLU A 265 6.91 -28.40 5.98
N ALA A 266 7.70 -27.57 6.67
CA ALA A 266 9.06 -27.92 7.07
C ALA A 266 9.10 -28.98 8.18
N GLU A 267 8.16 -28.94 9.12
CA GLU A 267 8.11 -29.86 10.27
C GLU A 267 7.53 -31.24 9.89
N ASN A 268 6.54 -31.26 9.00
CA ASN A 268 5.84 -32.50 8.61
C ASN A 268 6.29 -33.09 7.27
N GLY A 269 7.09 -32.35 6.48
CA GLY A 269 7.54 -32.78 5.15
C GLY A 269 6.40 -32.95 4.13
N GLN A 270 5.21 -32.42 4.43
CA GLN A 270 4.01 -32.50 3.61
C GLN A 270 3.68 -31.12 3.06
N VAL A 271 3.41 -31.03 1.75
CA VAL A 271 3.01 -29.78 1.10
C VAL A 271 1.49 -29.64 1.19
N ILE A 272 1.03 -28.61 1.90
CA ILE A 272 -0.40 -28.28 2.01
C ILE A 272 -0.85 -27.49 0.75
N GLY A 273 -2.03 -27.82 0.23
CA GLY A 273 -2.52 -27.40 -1.10
C GLY A 273 -3.30 -26.09 -1.18
#